data_AF-W9C684-F1
#
_entry.id   AF-W9C684-F1
#
_cell.length_a   1.000
_cell.length_b   1.000
_cell.length_c   1.000
_cell.angle_alpha   90.00
_cell.angle_beta   90.00
_cell.angle_gamma   90.00
#
_symmetry.space_group_name_H-M   'P 1'
#
loop_
_entity.id
_entity.type
_entity.pdbx_description
1 polymer ?
#
loop_
_entity_poly.entity_id
_entity_poly.type
_entity_poly.pdbx_seq_one_letter_code
_entity_poly.pdbx_strand_id
1 'polypeptide(L)'
;MTLISAEIRTLRKANEALSKRRRAKKSRIRQGGTLSIQDGCDIILQTDVDNQIRRDECFKRGSSNGEQSTLRRCGSCGKTGHNIRTCQEDLEDSSLSDSE
;
A
#
# COMPACT_ATOMS: atom_id res chain seq x y z
N MET A 1 -1.57 45.86 -9.53
CA MET A 1 -1.68 45.87 -8.06
C MET A 1 -2.59 44.78 -7.46
N THR A 2 -3.51 44.20 -8.24
CA THR A 2 -4.47 43.18 -7.77
C THR A 2 -3.84 41.80 -7.56
N LEU A 3 -2.98 41.36 -8.50
CA LEU A 3 -2.29 40.06 -8.43
C LEU A 3 -1.38 39.94 -7.22
N ILE A 4 -0.52 40.94 -7.01
CA ILE A 4 0.39 41.02 -5.86
C ILE A 4 -0.41 41.00 -4.54
N SER A 5 -1.52 41.73 -4.47
CA SER A 5 -2.38 41.73 -3.28
C SER A 5 -3.03 40.38 -3.01
N ALA A 6 -3.41 39.65 -4.07
CA ALA A 6 -3.95 38.29 -3.95
C ALA A 6 -2.88 37.31 -3.46
N GLU A 7 -1.66 37.39 -3.99
CA GLU A 7 -0.53 36.56 -3.57
C GLU A 7 -0.11 36.84 -2.12
N ILE A 8 -0.07 38.10 -1.70
CA ILE A 8 0.18 38.44 -0.29
C ILE A 8 -0.89 37.83 0.62
N ARG A 9 -2.16 37.79 0.18
CA ARG A 9 -3.25 37.16 0.96
C ARG A 9 -3.08 35.64 1.05
N THR A 10 -2.71 34.96 -0.04
CA THR A 10 -2.49 33.51 -0.01
C THR A 10 -1.28 33.16 0.86
N LEU A 11 -0.18 33.89 0.73
CA LEU A 11 1.02 33.69 1.56
C LEU A 11 0.75 33.95 3.05
N ARG A 12 -0.04 34.98 3.38
CA ARG A 12 -0.45 35.24 4.78
C ARG A 12 -1.29 34.09 5.35
N LYS A 13 -2.27 33.58 4.59
CA LYS A 13 -3.07 32.42 5.00
C LYS A 13 -2.22 31.17 5.22
N ALA A 14 -1.28 30.89 4.30
CA ALA A 14 -0.36 29.77 4.42
C ALA A 14 0.55 29.90 5.67
N ASN A 15 1.08 31.09 5.93
CA ASN A 15 1.90 31.36 7.10
C ASN A 15 1.11 31.25 8.42
N GLU A 16 -0.15 31.68 8.42
CA GLU A 16 -1.03 31.51 9.57
C GLU A 16 -1.28 30.03 9.87
N ALA A 17 -1.60 29.25 8.84
CA ALA A 17 -1.78 27.80 8.97
C ALA A 17 -0.51 27.09 9.46
N LEU A 18 0.65 27.45 8.90
CA LEU A 18 1.95 26.92 9.33
C LEU A 18 2.24 27.26 10.79
N SER A 19 1.97 28.51 11.19
CA SER A 19 2.15 28.98 12.56
C SER A 19 1.25 28.25 13.54
N LYS A 20 -0.02 28.00 13.18
CA LYS A 20 -0.95 27.18 13.98
C LYS A 20 -0.42 25.76 14.16
N ARG A 21 0.03 25.11 13.07
CA ARG A 21 0.63 23.76 13.13
C ARG A 21 1.87 23.72 14.03
N ARG A 22 2.76 24.71 13.92
CA ARG A 22 3.97 24.81 14.76
C ARG A 22 3.61 24.99 16.24
N ARG A 23 2.63 25.84 16.57
CA ARG A 23 2.13 26.02 17.95
C ARG A 23 1.53 24.73 18.50
N ALA A 24 0.71 24.03 17.72
CA ALA A 24 0.12 22.75 18.12
C ALA A 24 1.20 21.68 18.37
N LYS A 25 2.21 21.56 17.48
CA LYS A 25 3.36 20.67 17.68
C LYS A 25 4.14 21.02 18.94
N LYS A 26 4.42 22.31 19.16
CA LYS A 26 5.12 22.79 20.36
C LYS A 26 4.32 22.48 21.63
N SER A 27 3.01 22.69 21.62
CA SER A 27 2.14 22.36 22.74
C SER A 27 2.13 20.86 23.03
N ARG A 28 2.04 20.02 21.99
CA ARG A 28 2.10 18.56 22.12
C ARG A 28 3.43 18.10 22.72
N ILE A 29 4.55 18.64 22.24
CA ILE A 29 5.88 18.31 22.78
C ILE A 29 6.00 18.77 24.24
N ARG A 30 5.51 19.98 24.58
CA ARG A 30 5.51 20.47 25.97
C ARG A 30 4.64 19.64 26.90
N GLN A 31 3.47 19.20 26.44
CA GLN A 31 2.56 18.34 27.21
C GLN A 31 3.12 16.91 27.38
N GLY A 32 3.86 16.41 26.39
CA GLY A 32 4.50 15.10 26.43
C GLY A 32 5.66 14.96 27.41
N GLY A 33 6.03 16.02 28.14
CA GLY A 33 7.10 15.98 29.14
C GLY A 33 8.51 15.96 28.53
N THR A 34 9.50 15.71 29.40
CA THR A 34 10.91 15.59 29.00
C THR A 34 11.18 14.13 28.65
N LEU A 35 11.33 13.83 27.36
CA LEU A 35 11.83 12.54 26.90
C LEU A 35 13.36 12.56 26.95
N SER A 36 13.99 11.63 27.66
CA SER A 36 15.43 11.49 27.65
C SER A 36 15.92 10.98 26.30
N ILE A 37 17.18 11.28 25.96
CA ILE A 37 17.82 10.70 24.77
C ILE A 37 17.80 9.17 24.86
N GLN A 38 18.02 8.62 26.07
CA GLN A 38 17.99 7.17 26.30
C GLN A 38 16.61 6.58 26.02
N ASP A 39 15.54 7.18 26.54
CA ASP A 39 14.16 6.73 26.29
C ASP A 39 13.86 6.72 24.79
N GLY A 40 14.35 7.72 24.06
CA GLY A 40 14.25 7.77 22.60
C GLY A 40 14.99 6.62 21.90
N CYS A 41 16.21 6.32 22.34
CA CYS A 41 16.98 5.18 21.85
C CYS A 41 16.29 3.85 22.14
N ASP A 42 15.72 3.67 23.33
CA ASP A 42 15.04 2.44 23.73
C ASP A 42 13.79 2.19 22.85
N ILE A 43 13.04 3.25 22.54
CA ILE A 43 11.89 3.16 21.61
C ILE A 43 12.35 2.71 20.21
N ILE A 44 13.47 3.25 19.72
CA ILE A 44 14.00 2.88 18.40
C ILE A 44 14.44 1.41 18.41
N LEU A 45 15.19 1.00 19.42
CA LEU A 45 15.64 -0.39 19.57
C LEU A 45 14.45 -1.36 19.62
N GLN A 46 13.42 -1.03 20.41
CA GLN A 46 12.20 -1.84 20.47
C GLN A 46 11.50 -1.92 19.11
N THR A 47 11.39 -0.79 18.41
CA THR A 47 10.75 -0.73 17.09
C THR A 47 11.51 -1.59 16.05
N ASP A 48 12.83 -1.59 16.10
CA ASP A 48 13.66 -2.39 15.21
C ASP A 48 13.52 -3.89 15.49
N VAL A 49 13.49 -4.27 16.77
CA VAL A 49 13.21 -5.65 17.20
C VAL A 49 11.82 -6.09 16.73
N ASP A 50 10.79 -5.27 16.95
CA ASP A 50 9.42 -5.59 16.52
C ASP A 50 9.33 -5.74 14.99
N ASN A 51 10.02 -4.88 14.24
CA ASN A 51 10.08 -4.98 12.78
C ASN A 51 10.80 -6.26 12.33
N GLN A 52 11.86 -6.67 13.01
CA GLN A 52 12.56 -7.92 12.73
C GLN A 52 11.64 -9.12 13.01
N ILE A 53 10.97 -9.15 14.16
CA ILE A 53 10.01 -10.21 14.51
C ILE A 53 8.92 -10.31 13.43
N ARG A 54 8.34 -9.18 13.01
CA ARG A 54 7.31 -9.18 11.95
C ARG A 54 7.83 -9.76 10.63
N ARG A 55 9.06 -9.42 10.22
CA ARG A 55 9.68 -9.98 9.01
C ARG A 55 9.87 -11.50 9.16
N ASP A 56 10.35 -11.94 10.30
CA ASP A 56 10.59 -13.36 10.57
C ASP A 56 9.28 -14.15 10.65
N GLU A 57 8.22 -13.59 11.23
CA GLU A 57 6.87 -14.17 11.22
C GLU A 57 6.30 -14.27 9.81
N CYS A 58 6.45 -13.22 8.99
CA CYS A 58 6.07 -13.25 7.59
C CYS A 58 6.86 -14.30 6.80
N PHE A 59 8.16 -14.43 7.07
CA PHE A 59 9.00 -15.45 6.42
C PHE A 59 8.61 -16.86 6.85
N LYS A 60 8.35 -17.09 8.14
CA LYS A 60 7.88 -18.37 8.69
C LYS A 60 6.51 -18.77 8.14
N ARG A 61 5.58 -17.82 7.95
CA ARG A 61 4.28 -18.08 7.29
C ARG A 61 4.35 -18.16 5.76
N GLY A 62 5.36 -17.53 5.15
CA GLY A 62 5.53 -17.48 3.69
C GLY A 62 5.97 -18.80 3.07
N SER A 63 6.53 -19.73 3.86
CA SER A 63 6.98 -21.04 3.37
C SER A 63 5.85 -22.08 3.24
N SER A 64 4.65 -21.83 3.74
CA SER A 64 3.51 -22.77 3.64
C SER A 64 2.50 -22.43 2.54
N ASN A 65 2.66 -21.30 1.83
CA ASN A 65 1.73 -20.89 0.77
C ASN A 65 2.14 -21.41 -0.63
N GLY A 66 3.15 -22.28 -0.72
CA GLY A 66 3.56 -22.92 -1.96
C GLY A 66 2.65 -24.10 -2.39
N GLU A 67 1.74 -24.57 -1.54
CA GLU A 67 0.97 -25.81 -1.78
C GLU A 67 -0.54 -25.61 -2.00
N GLN A 68 -1.02 -24.37 -1.96
CA GLN A 68 -2.40 -24.05 -2.33
C GLN A 68 -2.45 -23.03 -3.45
N SER A 69 -1.62 -23.23 -4.50
CA SER A 69 -1.96 -22.64 -5.79
C SER A 69 -3.30 -23.26 -6.19
N THR A 70 -4.37 -22.48 -6.12
CA THR A 70 -5.63 -22.79 -6.77
C THR A 70 -5.32 -23.36 -8.14
N LEU A 71 -5.65 -24.64 -8.36
CA LEU A 71 -5.37 -25.32 -9.62
C LEU A 71 -5.81 -24.41 -10.76
N ARG A 72 -4.87 -23.95 -11.58
CA ARG A 72 -5.16 -22.97 -12.63
C ARG A 72 -6.24 -23.56 -13.53
N ARG A 73 -7.34 -22.81 -13.65
CA ARG A 73 -8.46 -23.12 -14.55
C ARG A 73 -8.19 -22.46 -15.90
N CYS A 74 -8.61 -23.14 -16.96
CA CYS A 74 -8.61 -22.59 -18.30
C CYS A 74 -9.53 -21.34 -18.35
N GLY A 75 -9.07 -20.27 -19.00
CA GLY A 75 -9.83 -19.02 -19.11
C GLY A 75 -11.05 -19.10 -20.03
N SER A 76 -11.07 -20.04 -20.99
CA SER A 76 -12.21 -20.24 -21.90
C SER A 76 -13.22 -21.24 -21.32
N CYS A 77 -12.81 -22.45 -20.95
CA CYS A 77 -13.74 -23.51 -20.50
C CYS A 77 -13.81 -23.72 -18.97
N GLY A 78 -12.99 -23.03 -18.17
CA GLY A 78 -13.02 -23.12 -16.71
C GLY A 78 -12.53 -24.44 -16.09
N LYS A 79 -12.12 -25.42 -16.90
CA LYS A 79 -11.60 -26.73 -16.44
C LYS A 79 -10.12 -26.62 -16.05
N THR A 80 -9.67 -27.42 -15.08
CA THR A 80 -8.26 -27.51 -14.69
C THR A 80 -7.50 -28.49 -15.58
N GLY A 81 -6.17 -28.41 -15.62
CA GLY A 81 -5.32 -29.36 -16.37
C GLY A 81 -4.90 -28.91 -17.76
N HIS A 82 -5.42 -27.79 -18.26
CA HIS A 82 -4.99 -27.16 -19.51
C HIS A 82 -5.15 -25.64 -19.43
N ASN A 83 -4.53 -24.92 -20.37
CA ASN A 83 -4.63 -23.46 -20.46
C ASN A 83 -5.42 -23.07 -21.73
N ILE A 84 -5.80 -21.80 -21.84
CA ILE A 84 -6.60 -21.27 -22.96
C ILE A 84 -5.98 -21.59 -24.33
N ARG A 85 -4.65 -21.65 -24.43
CA ARG A 85 -3.93 -21.97 -25.68
C ARG A 85 -4.07 -23.43 -26.13
N THR A 86 -4.46 -24.32 -25.23
CA THR A 86 -4.60 -25.76 -25.49
C THR A 86 -6.04 -26.21 -25.22
N CYS A 87 -6.98 -25.27 -25.22
CA CYS A 87 -8.38 -25.61 -25.02
C CYS A 87 -8.95 -26.20 -26.31
N GLN A 88 -9.57 -27.36 -26.19
CA GLN A 88 -10.13 -28.10 -27.32
C GLN A 88 -11.49 -27.56 -27.75
N GLU A 89 -12.17 -26.81 -26.86
CA GLU A 89 -13.47 -26.19 -27.11
C GLU A 89 -13.37 -24.97 -28.06
N ASP A 90 -12.20 -24.33 -28.15
CA ASP A 90 -11.97 -23.20 -29.07
C ASP A 90 -11.78 -23.64 -30.53
N LEU A 91 -11.76 -24.96 -30.81
CA LEU A 91 -11.57 -25.51 -32.16
C LEU A 91 -12.87 -25.87 -32.89
N GLU A 92 -14.02 -25.86 -32.23
CA GLU A 92 -15.29 -26.28 -32.83
C GLU A 92 -16.16 -25.11 -33.37
N ASP A 93 -15.77 -23.85 -33.21
CA ASP A 93 -16.59 -22.68 -33.61
C ASP A 93 -16.18 -22.03 -34.95
N SER A 94 -15.44 -22.74 -35.81
CA SER A 94 -15.03 -22.23 -37.14
C SER A 94 -15.77 -22.89 -38.32
N SER A 95 -16.88 -23.59 -38.08
CA SER A 95 -17.58 -24.30 -39.17
C SER A 95 -19.11 -24.23 -39.13
N LEU A 96 -19.72 -23.07 -38.86
CA LEU A 96 -21.15 -22.89 -39.17
C LEU A 96 -21.62 -21.42 -39.21
N SER A 97 -21.66 -20.86 -40.42
CA SER A 97 -22.74 -20.03 -41.00
C SER A 97 -22.20 -18.91 -41.90
N ASP A 98 -21.70 -19.30 -43.08
CA ASP A 98 -22.04 -18.57 -44.31
C ASP A 98 -23.17 -19.38 -44.97
N SER A 99 -24.37 -18.80 -45.08
CA SER A 99 -25.27 -18.88 -46.24
C SER A 99 -26.68 -18.37 -45.91
N GLU A 100 -26.99 -17.27 -46.62
CA GLU A 100 -28.28 -16.72 -47.10
C GLU A 100 -29.34 -16.19 -46.13
#